data_AF-A0A957IQP3-F1
#
_entry.id   AF-A0A957IQP3-F1
#
_cell.length_a   1.000
_cell.length_b   1.000
_cell.length_c   1.000
_cell.angle_alpha   90.00
_cell.angle_beta   90.00
_cell.angle_gamma   90.00
#
_symmetry.space_group_name_H-M   'P 1'
#
loop_
_entity.id
_entity.type
_entity.pdbx_description
1 polymer ?
#
loop_
_entity_poly.entity_id
_entity_poly.type
_entity_poly.pdbx_seq_one_letter_code
_entity_poly.pdbx_strand_id
1 'polypeptide(L)'
;IGPGLLGIAVITRRDWRLGGMLALMFCANAIFYINYRVVDKDTMFLPAYLIWALWLGIGYDALLKWLWADVSARRFVWVGRTMIAGAVLLALAWNWSLVDRSDDWGTRQRSEDILAHAEPNAIIFGWWETVPGVQYLQLVEGQRPDVLVINRFLIGGNEMNQLILRELGQRPIYINNPSIELLRVAKVTPVGPLYLLEPRDGS
;
A
#
# COMPACT_ATOMS: atom_id res chain seq x y z
N ILE A 1 -12.69 -0.47 23.44
CA ILE A 1 -11.67 0.38 24.12
C ILE A 1 -11.34 -0.15 25.52
N GLY A 2 -12.33 -0.44 26.39
CA GLY A 2 -12.11 -0.87 27.78
C GLY A 2 -11.10 -2.02 28.01
N PRO A 3 -11.24 -3.20 27.38
CA PRO A 3 -10.30 -4.30 27.58
C PRO A 3 -8.87 -3.98 27.17
N GLY A 4 -8.66 -3.15 26.12
CA GLY A 4 -7.31 -2.77 25.68
C GLY A 4 -6.56 -1.97 26.73
N LEU A 5 -7.23 -1.00 27.37
CA LEU A 5 -6.65 -0.22 28.47
C LEU A 5 -6.31 -1.09 29.69
N LEU A 6 -7.18 -2.06 30.01
CA LEU A 6 -6.90 -3.03 31.06
C LEU A 6 -5.65 -3.86 30.73
N GLY A 7 -5.51 -4.29 29.48
CA GLY A 7 -4.34 -5.01 29.01
C GLY A 7 -3.04 -4.24 29.18
N ILE A 8 -3.04 -2.94 28.85
CA ILE A 8 -1.90 -2.02 29.07
C ILE A 8 -1.55 -1.98 30.57
N ALA A 9 -2.53 -1.78 31.45
CA ALA A 9 -2.29 -1.72 32.89
C ALA A 9 -1.73 -3.05 33.44
N VAL A 10 -2.28 -4.19 32.98
CA VAL A 10 -1.86 -5.53 33.43
C VAL A 10 -0.44 -5.84 32.98
N ILE A 11 -0.10 -5.62 31.71
CA ILE A 11 1.25 -5.92 31.21
C ILE A 11 2.29 -5.00 31.85
N THR A 12 1.98 -3.73 32.04
CA THR A 12 2.91 -2.75 32.63
C THR A 12 3.16 -3.02 34.11
N ARG A 13 2.14 -3.47 34.86
CA ARG A 13 2.32 -3.88 36.27
C ARG A 13 3.11 -5.18 36.41
N ARG A 14 2.96 -6.11 35.46
CA ARG A 14 3.65 -7.39 35.46
C ARG A 14 5.11 -7.26 35.02
N ASP A 15 5.34 -6.50 33.96
CA ASP A 15 6.65 -6.21 33.40
C ASP A 15 6.64 -4.81 32.77
N TRP A 16 7.15 -3.84 33.53
CA TRP A 16 7.17 -2.45 33.11
C TRP A 16 8.06 -2.20 31.89
N ARG A 17 9.09 -3.04 31.66
CA ARG A 17 9.99 -2.90 30.51
C ARG A 17 9.26 -3.31 29.25
N LEU A 18 8.60 -4.47 29.26
CA LEU A 18 7.80 -4.93 28.13
C LEU A 18 6.60 -4.01 27.86
N GLY A 19 5.87 -3.60 28.90
CA GLY A 19 4.78 -2.64 28.77
C GLY A 19 5.24 -1.30 28.19
N GLY A 20 6.37 -0.78 28.67
CA GLY A 20 6.99 0.45 28.17
C GLY A 20 7.46 0.32 26.72
N MET A 21 8.08 -0.79 26.33
CA MET A 21 8.48 -1.04 24.94
C MET A 21 7.29 -1.08 23.99
N LEU A 22 6.23 -1.82 24.33
CA LEU A 22 5.01 -1.89 23.52
C LEU A 22 4.33 -0.53 23.40
N ALA A 23 4.25 0.22 24.51
CA ALA A 23 3.67 1.57 24.51
C ALA A 23 4.51 2.53 23.65
N LEU A 24 5.84 2.49 23.76
CA LEU A 24 6.73 3.30 22.93
C LEU A 24 6.58 2.97 21.45
N MET A 25 6.57 1.69 21.08
CA MET A 25 6.38 1.25 19.70
C MET A 25 5.03 1.71 19.15
N PHE A 26 3.95 1.53 19.93
CA PHE A 26 2.61 1.97 19.56
C PHE A 26 2.56 3.49 19.34
N CYS A 27 3.04 4.27 20.32
CA CYS A 27 3.02 5.73 20.25
C CYS A 27 3.91 6.25 19.12
N ALA A 28 5.13 5.74 18.97
CA ALA A 28 6.02 6.16 17.89
C ALA A 28 5.39 5.88 16.52
N ASN A 29 4.82 4.69 16.32
CA ASN A 29 4.15 4.32 15.08
C ASN A 29 2.92 5.19 14.81
N ALA A 30 2.03 5.33 15.81
CA ALA A 30 0.81 6.12 15.66
C ALA A 30 1.09 7.60 15.42
N ILE A 31 1.98 8.21 16.23
CA ILE A 31 2.36 9.62 16.07
C ILE A 31 3.01 9.86 14.71
N PHE A 32 3.91 8.97 14.28
CA PHE A 32 4.54 9.09 12.98
C PHE A 32 3.49 9.09 11.85
N TYR A 33 2.62 8.07 11.78
CA TYR A 33 1.67 7.93 10.67
C TYR A 33 0.49 8.91 10.72
N ILE A 34 0.12 9.42 11.89
CA ILE A 34 -0.83 10.55 11.98
C ILE A 34 -0.25 11.78 11.27
N ASN A 35 1.03 12.07 11.49
CA ASN A 35 1.70 13.24 10.92
C ASN A 35 2.22 13.02 9.50
N TYR A 36 2.39 11.76 9.07
CA TYR A 36 2.91 11.40 7.75
C TYR A 36 1.88 11.71 6.65
N ARG A 37 2.10 12.71 5.79
CA ARG A 37 1.10 13.17 4.80
C ARG A 37 1.12 12.35 3.50
N VAL A 38 0.58 11.13 3.54
CA VAL A 38 0.27 10.29 2.35
C VAL A 38 -1.25 10.04 2.27
N VAL A 39 -1.79 9.79 1.07
CA VAL A 39 -3.24 9.62 0.85
C VAL A 39 -3.76 8.32 1.46
N ASP A 40 -3.02 7.21 1.30
CA ASP A 40 -3.44 5.88 1.76
C ASP A 40 -2.66 5.43 3.01
N LYS A 41 -3.03 5.96 4.18
CA LYS A 41 -2.30 5.66 5.44
C LYS A 41 -2.85 4.48 6.23
N ASP A 42 -4.05 4.01 5.89
CA ASP A 42 -4.77 3.05 6.75
C ASP A 42 -3.99 1.74 6.95
N THR A 43 -3.32 1.27 5.88
CA THR A 43 -2.46 0.08 5.93
C THR A 43 -1.18 0.29 6.74
N MET A 44 -0.75 1.53 6.94
CA MET A 44 0.49 1.86 7.65
C MET A 44 0.37 1.72 9.17
N PHE A 45 -0.86 1.75 9.70
CA PHE A 45 -1.13 1.54 11.13
C PHE A 45 -1.14 0.05 11.55
N LEU A 46 -0.83 -0.88 10.64
CA LEU A 46 -0.80 -2.32 10.92
C LEU A 46 0.03 -2.67 12.18
N PRO A 47 1.23 -2.10 12.42
CA PRO A 47 1.96 -2.38 13.67
C PRO A 47 1.23 -1.88 14.92
N ALA A 48 0.59 -0.72 14.86
CA ALA A 48 -0.21 -0.19 15.97
C ALA A 48 -1.43 -1.08 16.25
N TYR A 49 -2.12 -1.57 15.21
CA TYR A 49 -3.23 -2.51 15.36
C TYR A 49 -2.79 -3.83 15.97
N LEU A 50 -1.62 -4.35 15.60
CA LEU A 50 -1.06 -5.57 16.18
C LEU A 50 -0.81 -5.42 17.69
N ILE A 51 -0.18 -4.31 18.11
CA ILE A 51 0.08 -4.04 19.53
C ILE A 51 -1.25 -3.86 20.28
N TRP A 52 -2.21 -3.17 19.69
CA TRP A 52 -3.55 -3.02 20.27
C TRP A 52 -4.27 -4.36 20.45
N ALA A 53 -4.14 -5.28 19.49
CA ALA A 53 -4.70 -6.64 19.58
C ALA A 53 -4.08 -7.44 20.74
N LEU A 54 -2.77 -7.31 20.97
CA LEU A 54 -2.10 -7.92 22.12
C LEU A 54 -2.66 -7.40 23.45
N TRP A 55 -2.81 -6.09 23.58
CA TRP A 55 -3.41 -5.48 24.77
C TRP A 55 -4.87 -5.92 24.96
N LEU A 56 -5.66 -6.01 23.89
CA LEU A 56 -7.02 -6.57 23.97
C LEU A 56 -7.00 -8.01 24.50
N GLY A 57 -6.13 -8.88 23.98
CA GLY A 57 -6.04 -10.28 24.43
C GLY A 57 -5.68 -10.39 25.92
N ILE A 58 -4.68 -9.63 26.37
CA ILE A 58 -4.28 -9.60 27.79
C ILE A 58 -5.42 -9.07 28.67
N GLY A 59 -6.08 -8.00 28.22
CA GLY A 59 -7.20 -7.39 28.93
C GLY A 59 -8.40 -8.33 29.07
N TYR A 60 -8.77 -9.03 28.00
CA TYR A 60 -9.83 -10.03 28.06
C TYR A 60 -9.48 -11.19 28.99
N ASP A 61 -8.24 -11.68 28.96
CA ASP A 61 -7.81 -12.75 29.87
C ASP A 61 -7.87 -12.30 31.34
N ALA A 62 -7.42 -11.08 31.63
CA ALA A 62 -7.51 -10.49 32.97
C ALA A 62 -8.97 -10.31 33.42
N LEU A 63 -9.84 -9.82 32.53
CA LEU A 63 -11.26 -9.62 32.81
C LEU A 63 -11.96 -10.95 33.11
N LEU A 64 -11.70 -12.00 32.32
CA LEU A 64 -12.28 -13.33 32.53
C LEU A 64 -11.84 -13.94 33.87
N LYS A 65 -10.57 -13.81 34.23
CA LYS A 65 -10.06 -14.30 35.53
C LYS A 65 -10.67 -13.53 36.69
N TRP A 66 -10.82 -12.21 36.57
CA TRP A 66 -11.43 -11.38 37.60
C TRP A 66 -12.91 -11.72 37.80
N LEU A 67 -13.67 -11.90 36.72
CA LEU A 67 -15.10 -12.19 36.77
C LEU A 67 -15.42 -13.55 37.43
N TRP A 68 -14.52 -14.52 37.32
CA TRP A 68 -14.71 -15.89 37.78
C TRP A 68 -13.73 -16.29 38.89
N ALA A 69 -13.21 -15.33 39.66
CA ALA A 69 -12.19 -15.55 40.66
C ALA A 69 -12.67 -16.41 41.86
N ASP A 70 -13.94 -16.25 42.27
CA ASP A 70 -14.46 -16.83 43.52
C ASP A 70 -15.10 -18.21 43.36
N VAL A 71 -15.32 -18.66 42.13
CA VAL A 71 -15.91 -19.96 41.84
C VAL A 71 -14.78 -20.91 41.45
N SER A 72 -14.91 -22.24 41.65
CA SER A 72 -14.03 -23.26 41.06
C SER A 72 -14.15 -23.33 39.52
N ALA A 73 -14.27 -22.16 38.90
CA ALA A 73 -14.75 -21.83 37.57
C ALA A 73 -13.66 -21.84 36.51
N ARG A 74 -12.62 -22.67 36.69
CA ARG A 74 -11.60 -22.89 35.66
C ARG A 74 -12.26 -23.26 34.32
N ARG A 75 -13.36 -24.02 34.37
CA ARG A 75 -14.20 -24.35 33.21
C ARG A 75 -14.80 -23.10 32.54
N PHE A 76 -15.36 -22.15 33.30
CA PHE A 76 -15.97 -20.93 32.73
C PHE A 76 -14.93 -19.99 32.10
N VAL A 77 -13.73 -19.87 32.69
CA VAL A 77 -12.63 -19.12 32.07
C VAL A 77 -12.23 -19.73 30.72
N TRP A 78 -12.13 -21.07 30.63
CA TRP A 78 -11.86 -21.76 29.37
C TRP A 78 -12.97 -21.55 28.34
N VAL A 79 -14.24 -21.69 28.74
CA VAL A 79 -15.39 -21.42 27.86
C VAL A 79 -15.36 -19.98 27.34
N GLY A 80 -15.09 -19.00 28.21
CA GLY A 80 -14.96 -17.61 27.82
C GLY A 80 -13.83 -17.38 26.80
N ARG A 81 -12.66 -17.98 27.03
CA ARG A 81 -11.53 -17.92 26.07
C ARG A 81 -11.90 -18.52 24.72
N THR A 82 -12.54 -19.69 24.70
CA THR A 82 -12.98 -20.33 23.45
C THR A 82 -14.02 -19.51 22.71
N MET A 83 -14.93 -18.84 23.44
CA MET A 83 -15.95 -17.99 22.83
C MET A 83 -15.34 -16.75 22.18
N ILE A 84 -14.37 -16.11 22.86
CA ILE A 84 -13.64 -14.95 22.30
C ILE A 84 -12.82 -15.38 21.07
N ALA A 85 -12.11 -16.50 21.15
CA ALA A 85 -11.37 -17.05 20.01
C ALA A 85 -12.31 -17.35 18.82
N GLY A 86 -13.47 -17.95 19.08
CA GLY A 86 -14.51 -18.19 18.07
C GLY A 86 -15.03 -16.89 17.44
N ALA A 87 -15.27 -15.85 18.25
CA ALA A 87 -15.70 -14.54 17.75
C ALA A 87 -14.63 -13.88 16.85
N VAL A 88 -13.35 -13.99 17.21
CA VAL A 88 -12.23 -13.51 16.38
C VAL A 88 -12.15 -14.27 15.06
N LEU A 89 -12.27 -15.60 15.08
CA LEU A 89 -12.28 -16.42 13.86
C LEU A 89 -13.47 -16.10 12.96
N LEU A 90 -14.65 -15.87 13.55
CA LEU A 90 -15.83 -15.48 12.79
C LEU A 90 -15.65 -14.10 12.15
N ALA A 91 -15.11 -13.13 12.89
CA ALA A 91 -14.79 -11.81 12.36
C ALA A 91 -13.74 -11.89 11.24
N LEU A 92 -12.73 -12.74 11.38
CA LEU A 92 -11.73 -12.97 10.34
C LEU A 92 -12.36 -13.57 9.07
N ALA A 93 -13.16 -14.62 9.21
CA ALA A 93 -13.83 -15.28 8.08
C ALA A 93 -14.79 -14.34 7.36
N TRP A 94 -15.54 -13.52 8.11
CA TRP A 94 -16.43 -12.51 7.54
C TRP A 94 -15.66 -11.40 6.82
N ASN A 95 -14.59 -10.88 7.45
CA ASN A 95 -13.83 -9.79 6.88
C ASN A 95 -13.02 -10.22 5.66
N TRP A 96 -12.62 -11.50 5.56
CA TRP A 96 -11.82 -12.02 4.45
C TRP A 96 -12.44 -11.70 3.10
N SER A 97 -13.73 -12.00 2.89
CA SER A 97 -14.41 -11.75 1.61
C SER A 97 -14.55 -10.27 1.26
N LEU A 98 -14.50 -9.37 2.25
CA LEU A 98 -14.58 -7.92 2.02
C LEU A 98 -13.24 -7.32 1.60
N VAL A 99 -12.13 -7.98 1.95
CA VAL A 99 -10.76 -7.49 1.69
C VAL A 99 -9.98 -8.36 0.72
N ASP A 100 -10.57 -9.46 0.24
CA ASP A 100 -9.95 -10.35 -0.73
C ASP A 100 -9.74 -9.62 -2.07
N ARG A 101 -8.49 -9.64 -2.55
CA ARG A 101 -8.05 -9.07 -3.82
C ARG A 101 -7.32 -10.09 -4.69
N SER A 102 -7.50 -11.38 -4.40
CA SER A 102 -6.88 -12.49 -5.14
C SER A 102 -7.17 -12.47 -6.64
N ASP A 103 -8.34 -11.97 -7.03
CA ASP A 103 -8.75 -11.83 -8.43
C ASP A 103 -8.55 -10.39 -8.99
N ASP A 104 -7.87 -9.51 -8.26
CA ASP A 104 -7.58 -8.15 -8.72
C ASP A 104 -6.37 -8.13 -9.65
N TRP A 105 -6.63 -8.36 -10.94
CA TRP A 105 -5.63 -8.31 -12.01
C TRP A 105 -5.52 -6.93 -12.66
N GLY A 106 -6.15 -5.89 -12.12
CA GLY A 106 -6.27 -4.59 -12.78
C GLY A 106 -4.92 -3.93 -13.09
N THR A 107 -3.97 -3.99 -12.16
CA THR A 107 -2.60 -3.44 -12.37
C THR A 107 -1.86 -4.20 -13.45
N ARG A 108 -2.02 -5.53 -13.51
CA ARG A 108 -1.41 -6.36 -14.55
C ARG A 108 -2.00 -6.01 -15.92
N GLN A 109 -3.33 -6.08 -16.05
CA GLN A 109 -4.04 -5.79 -17.29
C GLN A 109 -3.68 -4.41 -17.83
N ARG A 110 -3.66 -3.39 -16.96
CA ARG A 110 -3.22 -2.04 -17.33
C ARG A 110 -1.78 -2.01 -17.85
N SER A 111 -0.88 -2.78 -17.24
CA SER A 111 0.54 -2.83 -17.66
C SER A 111 0.71 -3.56 -18.99
N GLU A 112 -0.04 -4.64 -19.22
CA GLU A 112 -0.11 -5.34 -20.51
C GLU A 112 -0.69 -4.42 -21.59
N ASP A 113 -1.77 -3.70 -21.30
CA ASP A 113 -2.37 -2.71 -22.21
C ASP A 113 -1.39 -1.59 -22.60
N ILE A 114 -0.60 -1.10 -21.63
CA ILE A 114 0.46 -0.11 -21.89
C ILE A 114 1.46 -0.67 -22.91
N LEU A 115 1.97 -1.88 -22.67
CA LEU A 115 2.96 -2.51 -23.53
C LEU A 115 2.38 -2.88 -24.90
N ALA A 116 1.11 -3.27 -24.98
CA ALA A 116 0.44 -3.62 -26.23
C ALA A 116 0.28 -2.42 -27.17
N HIS A 117 0.02 -1.24 -26.62
CA HIS A 117 -0.16 -0.01 -27.39
C HIS A 117 1.15 0.75 -27.68
N ALA A 118 2.24 0.39 -27.00
CA ALA A 118 3.53 1.03 -27.21
C ALA A 118 4.16 0.59 -28.54
N GLU A 119 4.54 1.55 -29.38
CA GLU A 119 5.29 1.29 -30.60
C GLU A 119 6.66 0.63 -30.35
N PRO A 120 7.26 -0.04 -31.36
CA PRO A 120 8.58 -0.67 -31.22
C PRO A 120 9.64 0.33 -30.79
N ASN A 121 10.49 -0.05 -29.83
CA ASN A 121 11.50 0.83 -29.24
C ASN A 121 10.91 2.14 -28.69
N ALA A 122 9.68 2.18 -28.18
CA ALA A 122 9.15 3.37 -27.52
C ALA A 122 9.86 3.69 -26.20
N ILE A 123 9.69 4.92 -25.72
CA ILE A 123 10.01 5.34 -24.35
C ILE A 123 8.70 5.65 -23.61
N ILE A 124 8.55 5.12 -22.40
CA ILE A 124 7.38 5.36 -21.55
C ILE A 124 7.82 6.10 -20.29
N PHE A 125 7.37 7.33 -20.13
CA PHE A 125 7.50 8.11 -18.91
C PHE A 125 6.29 7.87 -18.01
N GLY A 126 6.49 7.03 -17.00
CA GLY A 126 5.46 6.70 -16.01
C GLY A 126 5.82 7.23 -14.62
N TRP A 127 4.86 7.09 -13.69
CA TRP A 127 5.06 7.37 -12.27
C TRP A 127 4.99 6.08 -11.43
N TRP A 128 5.01 6.20 -10.11
CA TRP A 128 5.18 5.06 -9.20
C TRP A 128 4.07 4.02 -9.31
N GLU A 129 2.88 4.41 -9.74
CA GLU A 129 1.72 3.56 -9.95
C GLU A 129 1.77 2.76 -11.26
N THR A 130 2.57 3.20 -12.23
CA THR A 130 2.62 2.61 -13.59
C THR A 130 3.88 1.79 -13.81
N VAL A 131 5.05 2.36 -13.47
CA VAL A 131 6.35 1.80 -13.87
C VAL A 131 6.61 0.41 -13.26
N PRO A 132 6.35 0.16 -11.96
CA PRO A 132 6.64 -1.15 -11.38
C PRO A 132 5.86 -2.30 -12.04
N GLY A 133 4.60 -2.07 -12.42
CA GLY A 133 3.77 -3.08 -13.09
C GLY A 133 4.35 -3.45 -14.46
N VAL A 134 4.75 -2.45 -15.25
CA VAL A 134 5.39 -2.69 -16.55
C VAL A 134 6.76 -3.33 -16.39
N GLN A 135 7.59 -2.87 -15.44
CA GLN A 135 8.90 -3.45 -15.17
C GLN A 135 8.83 -4.92 -14.73
N TYR A 136 7.79 -5.31 -13.99
CA TYR A 136 7.57 -6.70 -13.65
C TYR A 136 7.37 -7.55 -14.91
N LEU A 137 6.49 -7.13 -15.83
CA LEU A 137 6.29 -7.82 -17.11
C LEU A 137 7.57 -7.91 -17.94
N GLN A 138 8.41 -6.87 -17.91
CA GLN A 138 9.67 -6.84 -18.66
C GLN A 138 10.76 -7.72 -18.03
N LEU A 139 11.05 -7.49 -16.74
CA LEU A 139 12.20 -8.07 -16.04
C LEU A 139 11.95 -9.51 -15.59
N VAL A 140 10.70 -9.86 -15.27
CA VAL A 140 10.33 -11.19 -14.78
C VAL A 140 9.74 -12.03 -15.89
N GLU A 141 8.85 -11.47 -16.72
CA GLU A 141 8.13 -12.24 -17.75
C GLU A 141 8.69 -12.05 -19.17
N GLY A 142 9.68 -11.17 -19.36
CA GLY A 142 10.34 -10.96 -20.65
C GLY A 142 9.46 -10.31 -21.72
N GLN A 143 8.36 -9.66 -21.36
CA GLN A 143 7.47 -9.01 -22.32
C GLN A 143 8.04 -7.66 -22.77
N ARG A 144 8.09 -7.39 -24.08
CA ARG A 144 8.48 -6.09 -24.67
C ARG A 144 9.76 -5.46 -24.05
N PRO A 145 10.90 -6.17 -24.02
CA PRO A 145 12.15 -5.62 -23.48
C PRO A 145 12.72 -4.47 -24.35
N ASP A 146 12.18 -4.26 -25.55
CA ASP A 146 12.54 -3.16 -26.45
C ASP A 146 12.04 -1.78 -25.95
N VAL A 147 10.97 -1.76 -25.17
CA VAL A 147 10.36 -0.52 -24.67
C VAL A 147 11.12 -0.03 -23.44
N LEU A 148 11.61 1.21 -23.48
CA LEU A 148 12.30 1.81 -22.34
C LEU A 148 11.29 2.44 -21.39
N VAL A 149 11.22 1.98 -20.14
CA VAL A 149 10.31 2.54 -19.13
C VAL A 149 11.09 3.33 -18.10
N ILE A 150 10.72 4.60 -17.92
CA ILE A 150 11.40 5.54 -17.01
C ILE A 150 10.44 5.98 -15.91
N ASN A 151 10.83 5.76 -14.66
CA ASN A 151 10.13 6.32 -13.51
C ASN A 151 10.55 7.76 -13.27
N ARG A 152 9.61 8.69 -13.51
CA ARG A 152 9.85 10.13 -13.34
C ARG A 152 9.76 10.62 -11.90
N PHE A 153 9.47 9.77 -10.91
CA PHE A 153 9.28 10.17 -9.51
C PHE A 153 10.45 11.00 -8.95
N LEU A 154 11.69 10.71 -9.36
CA LEU A 154 12.89 11.42 -8.91
C LEU A 154 13.49 12.37 -9.97
N ILE A 155 12.80 12.59 -11.09
CA ILE A 155 13.28 13.45 -12.18
C ILE A 155 12.57 14.79 -12.07
N GLY A 156 13.34 15.88 -11.95
CA GLY A 156 12.79 17.24 -11.95
C GLY A 156 12.08 17.55 -13.28
N GLY A 157 11.06 18.42 -13.23
CA GLY A 157 10.21 18.70 -14.39
C GLY A 157 10.98 19.25 -15.59
N ASN A 158 11.97 20.12 -15.34
CA ASN A 158 12.80 20.70 -16.39
C ASN A 158 13.70 19.65 -17.04
N GLU A 159 14.35 18.81 -16.24
CA GLU A 159 15.20 17.72 -16.71
C GLU A 159 14.39 16.70 -17.50
N MET A 160 13.19 16.36 -17.02
CA MET A 160 12.28 15.47 -17.73
C MET A 160 11.87 16.06 -19.09
N ASN A 161 11.46 17.33 -19.13
CA ASN A 161 11.09 17.98 -20.38
C ASN A 161 12.27 18.03 -21.36
N GLN A 162 13.49 18.29 -20.88
CA GLN A 162 14.70 18.24 -21.72
C GLN A 162 14.98 16.84 -22.27
N LEU A 163 14.81 15.79 -21.47
CA LEU A 163 14.96 14.41 -21.95
C LEU A 163 13.93 14.08 -23.02
N ILE A 164 12.65 14.43 -22.80
CA ILE A 164 11.58 14.22 -23.76
C ILE A 164 11.88 14.95 -25.07
N LEU A 165 12.26 16.23 -24.99
CA LEU A 165 12.57 17.04 -26.17
C LEU A 165 13.77 16.53 -26.99
N ARG A 166 14.76 15.90 -26.35
CA ARG A 166 15.92 15.31 -27.05
C ARG A 166 15.55 14.07 -27.85
N GLU A 167 14.61 13.28 -27.34
CA GLU A 167 14.17 12.02 -27.94
C GLU A 167 12.96 12.21 -28.87
N LEU A 168 12.28 13.36 -28.79
CA LEU A 168 11.09 13.65 -29.58
C LEU A 168 11.44 13.63 -31.08
N GLY A 169 10.72 12.81 -31.85
CA GLY A 169 10.98 12.60 -33.27
C GLY A 169 12.07 11.56 -33.58
N GLN A 170 12.84 11.11 -32.59
CA GLN A 170 13.78 9.98 -32.73
C GLN A 170 13.12 8.65 -32.37
N ARG A 171 12.30 8.65 -31.30
CA ARG A 171 11.58 7.47 -30.81
C ARG A 171 10.15 7.87 -30.39
N PRO A 172 9.18 6.94 -30.44
CA PRO A 172 7.84 7.18 -29.92
C PRO A 172 7.89 7.39 -28.40
N ILE A 173 7.24 8.43 -27.88
CA ILE A 173 7.26 8.77 -26.45
C ILE A 173 5.84 8.75 -25.89
N TYR A 174 5.63 7.97 -24.83
CA TYR A 174 4.37 7.91 -24.09
C TYR A 174 4.53 8.48 -22.69
N ILE A 175 3.50 9.18 -22.20
CA ILE A 175 3.48 9.76 -20.86
C ILE A 175 2.09 9.65 -20.23
N ASN A 176 2.02 9.41 -18.92
CA ASN A 176 0.73 9.31 -18.21
C ASN A 176 0.08 10.68 -17.94
N ASN A 177 0.87 11.73 -17.72
CA ASN A 177 0.37 13.09 -17.48
C ASN A 177 1.35 14.12 -18.10
N PRO A 178 1.06 14.65 -19.30
CA PRO A 178 1.93 15.62 -19.97
C PRO A 178 1.88 17.00 -19.29
N SER A 179 3.01 17.69 -19.25
CA SER A 179 3.10 19.06 -18.72
C SER A 179 2.52 20.08 -19.70
N ILE A 180 2.13 21.26 -19.21
CA ILE A 180 1.64 22.37 -20.05
C ILE A 180 2.68 22.79 -21.09
N GLU A 181 3.97 22.72 -20.76
CA GLU A 181 5.06 23.03 -21.67
C GLU A 181 5.09 22.05 -22.85
N LEU A 182 4.94 20.75 -22.57
CA LEU A 182 4.88 19.71 -23.60
C LEU A 182 3.68 19.90 -24.52
N LEU A 183 2.52 20.33 -24.00
CA LEU A 183 1.33 20.62 -24.80
C LEU A 183 1.54 21.77 -25.82
N ARG A 184 2.52 22.64 -25.61
CA ARG A 184 2.84 23.74 -26.55
C ARG A 184 3.69 23.27 -27.73
N VAL A 185 4.60 22.34 -27.47
CA VAL A 185 5.66 21.91 -28.41
C VAL A 185 5.38 20.56 -29.08
N ALA A 186 4.56 19.71 -28.47
CA ALA A 186 4.18 18.41 -28.98
C ALA A 186 2.66 18.31 -29.18
N LYS A 187 2.26 17.57 -30.21
CA LYS A 187 0.90 17.08 -30.35
C LYS A 187 0.72 15.89 -29.40
N VAL A 188 -0.36 15.91 -28.63
CA VAL A 188 -0.64 14.90 -27.61
C VAL A 188 -1.89 14.14 -27.99
N THR A 189 -1.74 12.84 -28.24
CA THR A 189 -2.83 11.95 -28.66
C THR A 189 -3.04 10.88 -27.58
N PRO A 190 -4.27 10.68 -27.07
CA PRO A 190 -4.52 9.58 -26.13
C PRO A 190 -4.36 8.24 -26.84
N VAL A 191 -3.59 7.33 -26.24
CA VAL A 191 -3.36 5.96 -26.74
C VAL A 191 -3.41 5.00 -25.56
N GLY A 192 -4.51 4.22 -25.49
CA GLY A 192 -4.77 3.34 -24.37
C GLY A 192 -4.78 4.13 -23.04
N PRO A 193 -4.06 3.67 -22.00
CA PRO A 193 -4.03 4.33 -20.70
C PRO A 193 -2.99 5.47 -20.59
N LEU A 194 -2.32 5.84 -21.70
CA LEU A 194 -1.27 6.86 -21.77
C LEU A 194 -1.55 7.88 -22.89
N TYR A 195 -0.67 8.88 -23.01
CA TYR A 195 -0.66 9.84 -24.10
C TYR A 195 0.61 9.71 -24.92
N LEU A 196 0.47 9.56 -26.24
CA LEU A 196 1.57 9.63 -27.21
C LEU A 196 1.93 11.10 -27.47
N LEU A 197 3.23 11.40 -27.46
CA LEU A 197 3.80 12.69 -27.82
C LEU A 197 4.40 12.62 -29.22
N GLU A 198 3.85 13.43 -30.13
CA GLU A 198 4.36 13.58 -31.50
C GLU A 198 4.93 14.99 -31.67
N PRO A 199 6.00 15.18 -32.47
CA PRO A 199 6.42 16.52 -32.88
C PRO A 199 5.25 17.27 -33.52
N ARG A 200 5.12 18.56 -33.21
CA ARG A 200 4.12 19.39 -33.88
C ARG A 200 4.70 19.85 -35.21
N ASP A 201 4.04 19.55 -36.32
CA ASP A 201 4.49 19.97 -37.65
C ASP A 201 4.75 21.50 -37.68
N GLY A 202 6.03 21.89 -37.85
CA GLY A 202 6.45 23.29 -37.97
C GLY A 202 7.38 23.85 -36.88
N SER A 203 7.95 23.01 -35.99
CA SER A 203 9.00 23.41 -35.03
C SER A 203 10.37 22.85 -35.38
#